data_AF-A0A6J6YSB3-F1
#
_entry.id   AF-A0A6J6YSB3-F1
#
_cell.length_a   1.000
_cell.length_b   1.000
_cell.length_c   1.000
_cell.angle_alpha   90.00
_cell.angle_beta   90.00
_cell.angle_gamma   90.00
#
_symmetry.space_group_name_H-M   'P 1'
#
loop_
_entity.id
_entity.type
_entity.pdbx_description
1 polymer ?
#
loop_
_entity_poly.entity_id
_entity_poly.type
_entity_poly.pdbx_seq_one_letter_code
_entity_poly.pdbx_strand_id
1 'polypeptide(L)'
;MSVPARAYLSIGEVLSKLRVEFSDITISKIRFLESEGLIDPQRTPSGYRKFTSVDLERLRYVLAAQRDQYLPLRVIKENLDALDRGLTPSEKPGSPAAPRLATIDGEFAPSNFIHDSQLRLSREELLQSSGLLEAQLAQIESFGLVEMKGRYFDADALAVSRTVAELASFGIEARHLRSFKTAADREVGLVEQVITPLLRQKGSDAQARAEEVQRELASLSIRLHAALVASGLHRTK
;
A
#
# COMPACT_ATOMS: atom_id res chain seq x y z
N MET A 1 35.92 -14.92 35.46
CA MET A 1 36.32 -14.76 34.05
C MET A 1 35.09 -14.38 33.26
N SER A 2 35.08 -13.18 32.69
CA SER A 2 33.95 -12.63 31.93
C SER A 2 33.85 -13.34 30.59
N VAL A 3 32.77 -14.09 30.38
CA VAL A 3 32.43 -14.69 29.08
C VAL A 3 31.99 -13.55 28.16
N PRO A 4 32.53 -13.42 26.95
CA PRO A 4 32.12 -12.34 26.03
C PRO A 4 30.61 -12.40 25.82
N ALA A 5 29.96 -11.24 25.90
CA ALA A 5 28.53 -11.10 25.68
C ALA A 5 28.18 -11.70 24.30
N ARG A 6 27.44 -12.81 24.29
CA ARG A 6 26.99 -13.43 23.04
C ARG A 6 26.03 -12.46 22.37
N ALA A 7 26.36 -12.00 21.16
CA ALA A 7 25.49 -11.16 20.33
C ALA A 7 24.26 -11.92 19.76
N TYR A 8 23.94 -13.09 20.30
CA TYR A 8 22.86 -13.97 19.85
C TYR A 8 22.17 -14.62 21.04
N LEU A 9 20.89 -14.89 20.89
CA LEU A 9 20.04 -15.55 21.86
C LEU A 9 19.92 -17.05 21.56
N SER A 10 19.93 -17.86 22.59
CA SER A 10 19.55 -19.28 22.53
C SER A 10 18.03 -19.46 22.47
N ILE A 11 17.56 -20.63 22.05
CA ILE A 11 16.12 -20.92 22.00
C ILE A 11 15.45 -20.81 23.37
N GLY A 12 16.18 -21.10 24.45
CA GLY A 12 15.69 -20.96 25.82
C GLY A 12 15.54 -19.50 26.22
N GLU A 13 16.50 -18.64 25.87
CA GLU A 13 16.42 -17.20 26.13
C GLU A 13 15.31 -16.52 25.32
N VAL A 14 15.13 -16.92 24.04
CA VAL A 14 14.01 -16.47 23.20
C VAL A 14 12.67 -16.88 23.83
N LEU A 15 12.55 -18.13 24.28
CA LEU A 15 11.35 -18.63 24.96
C LEU A 15 11.03 -17.80 26.21
N SER A 16 12.02 -17.55 27.07
CA SER A 16 11.85 -16.77 28.29
C SER A 16 11.37 -15.35 28.00
N LYS A 17 11.89 -14.72 26.93
CA LYS A 17 11.45 -13.37 26.51
C LYS A 17 10.03 -13.36 25.95
N LEU A 18 9.67 -14.33 25.10
CA LEU A 18 8.34 -14.40 24.50
C LEU A 18 7.26 -14.79 25.51
N ARG A 19 7.58 -15.59 26.53
CA ARG A 19 6.63 -16.00 27.57
C ARG A 19 6.04 -14.86 28.38
N VAL A 20 6.71 -13.71 28.44
CA VAL A 20 6.20 -12.51 29.13
C VAL A 20 4.90 -12.02 28.47
N GLU A 21 4.78 -12.14 27.14
CA GLU A 21 3.63 -11.65 26.36
C GLU A 21 2.75 -12.79 25.82
N PHE A 22 3.31 -13.99 25.66
CA PHE A 22 2.65 -15.16 25.10
C PHE A 22 2.86 -16.35 26.02
N SER A 23 2.03 -16.50 27.06
CA SER A 23 2.18 -17.54 28.10
C SER A 23 2.24 -18.96 27.56
N ASP A 24 1.54 -19.22 26.45
CA ASP A 24 1.34 -20.55 25.90
C ASP A 24 2.44 -20.97 24.91
N ILE A 25 3.47 -20.13 24.73
CA ILE A 25 4.58 -20.46 23.82
C ILE A 25 5.47 -21.56 24.38
N THR A 26 5.84 -22.47 23.48
CA THR A 26 6.72 -23.61 23.74
C THR A 26 7.88 -23.64 22.75
N ILE A 27 8.95 -24.35 23.12
CA ILE A 27 10.09 -24.61 22.22
C ILE A 27 9.63 -25.29 20.93
N SER A 28 8.66 -26.21 21.04
CA SER A 28 8.08 -26.91 19.88
C SER A 28 7.39 -25.94 18.92
N LYS A 29 6.63 -24.96 19.44
CA LYS A 29 6.01 -23.93 18.61
C LYS A 29 7.05 -23.05 17.89
N ILE A 30 8.12 -22.65 18.56
CA ILE A 30 9.20 -21.86 17.93
C ILE A 30 9.86 -22.66 16.79
N ARG A 31 10.15 -23.94 17.01
CA ARG A 31 10.71 -24.83 15.98
C ARG A 31 9.76 -25.05 14.81
N PHE A 32 8.46 -25.12 15.09
CA PHE A 32 7.44 -25.23 14.06
C PHE A 32 7.37 -23.96 13.18
N LEU A 33 7.42 -22.76 13.78
CA LEU A 33 7.43 -21.52 13.01
C LEU A 33 8.71 -21.35 12.16
N GLU A 34 9.85 -21.86 12.65
CA GLU A 34 11.08 -21.98 11.87
C GLU A 34 10.93 -22.96 10.69
N SER A 35 10.34 -24.14 10.88
CA SER A 35 10.15 -25.11 9.77
C SER A 35 9.19 -24.61 8.70
N GLU A 36 8.23 -23.76 9.05
CA GLU A 36 7.33 -23.09 8.10
C GLU A 36 8.00 -21.88 7.38
N GLY A 37 9.23 -21.53 7.79
CA GLY A 37 10.04 -20.50 7.17
C GLY A 37 9.60 -19.08 7.50
N LEU A 38 9.07 -18.84 8.70
CA LEU A 38 8.74 -17.49 9.20
C LEU A 38 9.95 -16.78 9.84
N ILE A 39 10.95 -17.57 10.21
CA ILE A 39 12.25 -17.13 10.70
C ILE A 39 13.34 -18.05 10.15
N ASP A 40 14.55 -17.53 10.01
CA ASP A 40 15.71 -18.30 9.55
C ASP A 40 16.93 -18.05 10.47
N PRO A 41 16.92 -18.62 11.69
CA PRO A 41 18.00 -18.42 12.64
C PRO A 41 19.28 -19.12 12.20
N GLN A 42 20.40 -18.41 12.25
CA GLN A 42 21.71 -18.99 11.92
C GLN A 42 22.10 -20.15 12.85
N ARG A 43 23.04 -20.99 12.39
CA ARG A 43 23.60 -22.10 13.19
C ARG A 43 24.95 -21.73 13.81
N THR A 44 25.24 -22.24 15.01
CA THR A 44 26.63 -22.29 15.51
C THR A 44 27.43 -23.32 14.71
N PRO A 45 28.77 -23.23 14.68
CA PRO A 45 29.63 -24.31 14.16
C PRO A 45 29.37 -25.67 14.83
N SER A 46 28.83 -25.65 16.05
CA SER A 46 28.41 -26.85 16.81
C SER A 46 26.95 -27.26 16.56
N GLY A 47 26.21 -26.62 15.64
CA GLY A 47 24.86 -27.01 15.21
C GLY A 47 23.67 -26.40 15.96
N TYR A 48 23.88 -25.54 16.95
CA TYR A 48 22.79 -24.91 17.73
C TYR A 48 22.17 -23.70 17.01
N ARG A 49 20.86 -23.45 17.16
CA ARG A 49 20.21 -22.18 16.70
C ARG A 49 20.86 -20.98 17.41
N LYS A 50 21.15 -19.94 16.64
CA LYS A 50 21.46 -18.59 17.10
C LYS A 50 20.35 -17.66 16.60
N PHE A 51 19.58 -17.11 17.52
CA PHE A 51 18.56 -16.13 17.20
C PHE A 51 19.13 -14.72 17.37
N THR A 52 18.83 -13.85 16.44
CA THR A 52 19.12 -12.41 16.52
C THR A 52 17.97 -11.66 17.19
N SER A 53 18.14 -10.36 17.44
CA SER A 53 17.04 -9.50 17.85
C SER A 53 15.94 -9.41 16.79
N VAL A 54 16.32 -9.45 15.51
CA VAL A 54 15.39 -9.44 14.38
C VAL A 54 14.50 -10.70 14.38
N ASP A 55 15.09 -11.87 14.63
CA ASP A 55 14.31 -13.12 14.74
C ASP A 55 13.31 -13.08 15.89
N LEU A 56 13.67 -12.44 17.01
CA LEU A 56 12.78 -12.27 18.15
C LEU A 56 11.60 -11.34 17.82
N GLU A 57 11.86 -10.23 17.11
CA GLU A 57 10.82 -9.30 16.67
C GLU A 57 9.88 -9.95 15.64
N ARG A 58 10.42 -10.72 14.68
CA ARG A 58 9.60 -11.52 13.74
C ARG A 58 8.72 -12.51 14.48
N LEU A 59 9.25 -13.23 15.47
CA LEU A 59 8.46 -14.16 16.30
C LEU A 59 7.33 -13.43 17.03
N ARG A 60 7.59 -12.25 17.61
CA ARG A 60 6.54 -11.44 18.26
C ARG A 60 5.44 -11.06 17.27
N TYR A 61 5.81 -10.59 16.08
CA TYR A 61 4.86 -10.24 15.03
C TYR A 61 3.98 -11.44 14.64
N VAL A 62 4.60 -12.60 14.37
CA VAL A 62 3.90 -13.84 14.02
C VAL A 62 2.91 -14.23 15.11
N LEU A 63 3.33 -14.22 16.37
CA LEU A 63 2.49 -14.68 17.49
C LEU A 63 1.33 -13.71 17.77
N ALA A 64 1.57 -12.40 17.68
CA ALA A 64 0.53 -11.39 17.77
C ALA A 64 -0.50 -11.53 16.63
N ALA A 65 -0.03 -11.69 15.39
CA ALA A 65 -0.90 -11.92 14.23
C ALA A 65 -1.74 -13.20 14.37
N GLN A 66 -1.21 -14.27 14.97
CA GLN A 66 -1.98 -15.48 15.24
C GLN A 66 -2.98 -15.32 16.39
N ARG A 67 -2.61 -14.62 17.47
CA ARG A 67 -3.44 -14.46 18.68
C ARG A 67 -4.57 -13.46 18.46
N ASP A 68 -4.24 -12.30 17.91
CA ASP A 68 -5.13 -11.14 17.88
C ASP A 68 -5.93 -11.08 16.58
N GLN A 69 -5.34 -11.54 15.47
CA GLN A 69 -5.93 -11.44 14.13
C GLN A 69 -6.23 -12.80 13.50
N TYR A 70 -5.83 -13.90 14.15
CA TYR A 70 -6.05 -15.28 13.67
C TYR A 70 -5.55 -15.52 12.24
N LEU A 71 -4.41 -14.90 11.86
CA LEU A 71 -3.89 -15.01 10.50
C LEU A 71 -3.33 -16.42 10.18
N PRO A 72 -3.61 -16.98 8.98
CA PRO A 72 -2.93 -18.16 8.47
C PRO A 72 -1.43 -17.90 8.26
N LEU A 73 -0.58 -18.90 8.53
CA LEU A 73 0.88 -18.80 8.41
C LEU A 73 1.34 -18.29 7.03
N ARG A 74 0.63 -18.70 5.96
CA ARG A 74 0.89 -18.23 4.58
C ARG A 74 0.80 -16.71 4.44
N VAL A 75 -0.22 -16.11 5.04
CA VAL A 75 -0.47 -14.65 5.01
C VAL A 75 0.56 -13.92 5.87
N ILE A 76 0.88 -14.48 7.04
CA ILE A 76 1.92 -13.92 7.92
C ILE A 76 3.27 -13.90 7.19
N LYS A 77 3.58 -14.94 6.40
CA LYS A 77 4.81 -14.99 5.60
C LYS A 77 4.86 -13.90 4.53
N GLU A 78 3.77 -13.71 3.79
CA GLU A 78 3.64 -12.62 2.81
C GLU A 78 3.81 -11.23 3.46
N ASN A 79 3.24 -11.05 4.65
CA ASN A 79 3.37 -9.81 5.43
C ASN A 79 4.81 -9.56 5.90
N LEU A 80 5.52 -10.61 6.35
CA LEU A 80 6.93 -10.51 6.72
C LEU A 80 7.81 -10.18 5.51
N ASP A 81 7.56 -10.80 4.35
CA ASP A 81 8.28 -10.49 3.10
C ASP A 81 7.99 -9.06 2.60
N ALA A 82 6.83 -8.49 2.94
CA ALA A 82 6.51 -7.09 2.67
C ALA A 82 7.32 -6.16 3.59
N LEU A 83 7.37 -6.45 4.90
CA LEU A 83 8.18 -5.68 5.85
C LEU A 83 9.67 -5.67 5.50
N ASP A 84 10.21 -6.82 5.07
CA ASP A 84 11.60 -6.94 4.65
C ASP A 84 11.90 -6.10 3.39
N ARG A 85 10.88 -5.82 2.58
CA ARG A 85 10.95 -4.95 1.39
C ARG A 85 10.59 -3.49 1.69
N GLY A 86 10.34 -3.13 2.96
CA GLY A 86 9.94 -1.79 3.36
C GLY A 86 8.50 -1.42 3.00
N LEU A 87 7.66 -2.41 2.70
CA LEU A 87 6.24 -2.26 2.37
C LEU A 87 5.37 -2.52 3.60
N THR A 88 4.19 -1.92 3.67
CA THR A 88 3.26 -2.09 4.81
C THR A 88 2.45 -3.40 4.67
N PRO A 89 2.39 -4.24 5.72
CA PRO A 89 1.60 -5.48 5.72
C PRO A 89 0.10 -5.30 5.56
N SER A 90 -0.55 -6.30 4.95
CA SER A 90 -2.01 -6.34 4.82
C SER A 90 -2.70 -6.92 6.07
N GLU A 91 -3.78 -6.29 6.54
CA GLU A 91 -4.42 -6.59 7.84
C GLU A 91 -5.51 -7.68 7.82
N LYS A 92 -5.78 -8.41 6.71
CA LYS A 92 -6.93 -9.34 6.65
C LYS A 92 -6.59 -10.77 6.18
N PRO A 93 -6.96 -11.82 6.95
CA PRO A 93 -6.78 -13.22 6.55
C PRO A 93 -7.89 -13.74 5.63
N GLY A 94 -7.52 -14.60 4.67
CA GLY A 94 -8.47 -15.56 4.08
C GLY A 94 -9.00 -15.25 2.68
N SER A 95 -8.37 -14.36 1.94
CA SER A 95 -8.85 -13.99 0.61
C SER A 95 -7.85 -14.50 -0.44
N PRO A 96 -8.21 -15.47 -1.33
CA PRO A 96 -7.28 -15.99 -2.33
C PRO A 96 -6.75 -14.85 -3.18
N ALA A 97 -5.51 -14.97 -3.68
CA ALA A 97 -4.90 -14.02 -4.62
C ALA A 97 -5.70 -14.02 -5.94
N ALA A 98 -6.86 -13.39 -5.90
CA ALA A 98 -7.46 -12.79 -7.07
C ALA A 98 -6.69 -11.48 -7.31
N PRO A 99 -6.55 -11.03 -8.56
CA PRO A 99 -6.22 -9.63 -8.83
C PRO A 99 -7.36 -8.81 -8.20
N ARG A 100 -7.17 -8.37 -6.96
CA ARG A 100 -8.09 -7.47 -6.30
C ARG A 100 -7.61 -6.08 -6.65
N LEU A 101 -8.48 -5.28 -7.30
CA LEU A 101 -8.50 -3.83 -7.07
C LEU A 101 -8.27 -3.65 -5.57
N ALA A 102 -7.25 -2.89 -5.20
CA ALA A 102 -6.75 -2.97 -3.86
C ALA A 102 -7.82 -2.57 -2.85
N THR A 103 -7.59 -3.07 -1.64
CA THR A 103 -8.48 -2.86 -0.51
C THR A 103 -8.75 -1.37 -0.31
N ILE A 104 -10.05 -1.08 -0.30
CA ILE A 104 -10.71 0.23 -0.27
C ILE A 104 -10.25 1.13 0.90
N ASP A 105 -9.56 0.60 1.90
CA ASP A 105 -9.07 1.39 3.05
C ASP A 105 -7.58 1.74 2.97
N GLY A 106 -6.77 0.96 2.24
CA GLY A 106 -5.31 1.12 2.17
C GLY A 106 -4.84 1.92 0.96
N GLU A 107 -5.48 1.74 -0.20
CA GLU A 107 -5.17 2.53 -1.41
C GLU A 107 -5.85 3.90 -1.44
N PHE A 108 -7.01 4.04 -0.79
CA PHE A 108 -7.75 5.30 -0.68
C PHE A 108 -7.48 6.01 0.65
N ALA A 109 -6.41 5.65 1.35
CA ALA A 109 -5.99 6.37 2.55
C ALA A 109 -5.66 7.84 2.19
N PRO A 110 -6.03 8.82 3.04
CA PRO A 110 -5.69 10.23 2.85
C PRO A 110 -4.21 10.49 2.50
N SER A 111 -3.30 9.66 3.00
CA SER A 111 -1.85 9.72 2.76
C SER A 111 -1.43 9.38 1.34
N ASN A 112 -2.22 8.61 0.57
CA ASN A 112 -1.84 8.17 -0.77
C ASN A 112 -2.06 9.24 -1.85
N PHE A 113 -2.77 10.32 -1.52
CA PHE A 113 -2.88 11.50 -2.38
C PHE A 113 -1.62 12.37 -2.35
N ILE A 114 -0.59 11.97 -1.61
CA ILE A 114 0.73 12.59 -1.66
C ILE A 114 1.52 11.90 -2.78
N HIS A 115 1.35 12.38 -4.01
CA HIS A 115 2.26 12.04 -5.08
C HIS A 115 3.53 12.90 -4.98
N ASP A 116 4.69 12.31 -5.31
CA ASP A 116 5.97 13.01 -5.30
C ASP A 116 5.96 14.14 -6.34
N SER A 117 5.63 15.35 -5.86
CA SER A 117 5.54 16.58 -6.65
C SER A 117 6.86 17.00 -7.33
N GLN A 118 7.97 16.31 -7.05
CA GLN A 118 9.27 16.60 -7.64
C GLN A 118 9.50 15.86 -8.97
N LEU A 119 8.69 14.86 -9.31
CA LEU A 119 8.84 14.15 -10.57
C LEU A 119 8.54 15.06 -11.75
N ARG A 120 9.49 15.17 -12.68
CA ARG A 120 9.35 15.92 -13.93
C ARG A 120 9.84 15.06 -15.07
N LEU A 121 8.91 14.67 -15.94
CA LEU A 121 9.16 13.85 -17.10
C LEU A 121 8.97 14.67 -18.36
N SER A 122 9.89 14.53 -19.30
CA SER A 122 9.64 14.87 -20.69
C SER A 122 8.58 13.95 -21.30
N ARG A 123 8.07 14.34 -22.47
CA ARG A 123 7.15 13.50 -23.26
C ARG A 123 7.74 12.11 -23.55
N GLU A 124 9.01 12.07 -23.96
CA GLU A 124 9.69 10.82 -24.30
C GLU A 124 9.82 9.91 -23.08
N GLU A 125 10.19 10.46 -21.93
CA GLU A 125 10.28 9.72 -20.67
C GLU A 125 8.92 9.22 -20.19
N LEU A 126 7.84 10.00 -20.39
CA LEU A 126 6.48 9.58 -20.08
C LEU A 126 6.06 8.38 -20.95
N LEU A 127 6.30 8.43 -22.26
CA LEU A 127 5.98 7.33 -23.18
C LEU A 127 6.74 6.05 -22.81
N GLN A 128 8.05 6.16 -22.55
CA GLN A 128 8.87 5.05 -22.12
C GLN A 128 8.39 4.45 -20.78
N SER A 129 8.06 5.31 -19.81
CA SER A 129 7.69 4.88 -18.45
C SER A 129 6.26 4.38 -18.33
N SER A 130 5.37 4.81 -19.23
CA SER A 130 3.95 4.42 -19.25
C SER A 130 3.64 3.27 -20.20
N GLY A 131 4.47 3.04 -21.22
CA GLY A 131 4.21 2.04 -22.27
C GLY A 131 3.19 2.48 -23.31
N LEU A 132 2.78 3.76 -23.31
CA LEU A 132 1.90 4.31 -24.35
C LEU A 132 2.63 4.55 -25.66
N LEU A 133 1.88 4.47 -26.77
CA LEU A 133 2.29 4.98 -28.07
C LEU A 133 2.00 6.49 -28.18
N GLU A 134 2.75 7.19 -29.04
CA GLU A 134 2.58 8.63 -29.30
C GLU A 134 1.12 9.00 -29.63
N ALA A 135 0.47 8.21 -30.49
CA ALA A 135 -0.92 8.43 -30.86
C ALA A 135 -1.90 8.25 -29.69
N GLN A 136 -1.60 7.37 -28.74
CA GLN A 136 -2.41 7.17 -27.55
C GLN A 136 -2.22 8.33 -26.58
N LEU A 137 -0.98 8.80 -26.38
CA LEU A 137 -0.69 9.98 -25.56
C LEU A 137 -1.42 11.23 -26.11
N ALA A 138 -1.33 11.48 -27.42
CA ALA A 138 -2.03 12.58 -28.06
C ALA A 138 -3.56 12.49 -27.87
N GLN A 139 -4.14 11.30 -27.91
CA GLN A 139 -5.57 11.12 -27.64
C GLN A 139 -5.94 11.43 -26.19
N ILE A 140 -5.20 10.91 -25.20
CA ILE A 140 -5.51 11.17 -23.80
C ILE A 140 -5.32 12.64 -23.43
N GLU A 141 -4.35 13.34 -24.02
CA GLU A 141 -4.21 14.79 -23.91
C GLU A 141 -5.41 15.53 -24.54
N SER A 142 -5.84 15.13 -25.74
CA SER A 142 -6.97 15.77 -26.42
C SER A 142 -8.28 15.66 -25.65
N PHE A 143 -8.44 14.60 -24.86
CA PHE A 143 -9.59 14.39 -23.97
C PHE A 143 -9.38 14.96 -22.56
N GLY A 144 -8.25 15.60 -22.30
CA GLY A 144 -7.89 16.22 -21.03
C GLY A 144 -7.62 15.23 -19.90
N LEU A 145 -7.40 13.94 -20.19
CA LEU A 145 -7.08 12.94 -19.16
C LEU A 145 -5.72 13.20 -18.51
N VAL A 146 -4.78 13.75 -19.27
CA VAL A 146 -3.48 14.21 -18.81
C VAL A 146 -3.19 15.57 -19.41
N GLU A 147 -2.43 16.39 -18.69
CA GLU A 147 -2.01 17.72 -19.13
C GLU A 147 -0.53 17.93 -18.84
N MET A 148 0.17 18.61 -19.74
CA MET A 148 1.57 18.97 -19.55
C MET A 148 1.65 20.24 -18.68
N LYS A 149 2.36 20.18 -17.56
CA LYS A 149 2.61 21.33 -16.68
C LYS A 149 3.82 22.11 -17.15
N GLY A 150 3.58 23.17 -17.91
CA GLY A 150 4.63 24.03 -18.48
C GLY A 150 5.42 23.33 -19.58
N ARG A 151 6.40 22.50 -19.22
CA ARG A 151 7.24 21.71 -20.15
C ARG A 151 7.49 20.27 -19.71
N TYR A 152 6.78 19.79 -18.70
CA TYR A 152 6.95 18.45 -18.16
C TYR A 152 5.61 17.81 -17.76
N PHE A 153 5.61 16.50 -17.61
CA PHE A 153 4.58 15.70 -16.99
C PHE A 153 5.02 15.32 -15.58
N ASP A 154 4.09 15.23 -14.65
CA ASP A 154 4.36 14.89 -13.25
C ASP A 154 3.96 13.44 -12.93
N ALA A 155 4.03 13.09 -11.65
CA ALA A 155 3.66 11.77 -11.16
C ALA A 155 2.20 11.42 -11.44
N ASP A 156 1.28 12.39 -11.37
CA ASP A 156 -0.15 12.18 -11.63
C ASP A 156 -0.37 11.83 -13.11
N ALA A 157 0.25 12.59 -14.02
CA ALA A 157 0.18 12.30 -15.45
C ALA A 157 0.75 10.91 -15.77
N LEU A 158 1.87 10.51 -15.15
CA LEU A 158 2.42 9.17 -15.32
C LEU A 158 1.48 8.07 -14.81
N ALA A 159 0.87 8.26 -13.65
CA ALA A 159 -0.07 7.30 -13.06
C ALA A 159 -1.30 7.10 -13.97
N VAL A 160 -1.87 8.19 -14.48
CA VAL A 160 -2.97 8.14 -15.45
C VAL A 160 -2.52 7.43 -16.73
N SER A 161 -1.37 7.83 -17.30
CA SER A 161 -0.86 7.23 -18.55
C SER A 161 -0.63 5.71 -18.43
N ARG A 162 -0.06 5.23 -17.32
CA ARG A 162 0.11 3.79 -17.05
C ARG A 162 -1.24 3.07 -16.96
N THR A 163 -2.17 3.63 -16.21
CA THR A 163 -3.51 3.06 -16.05
C THR A 163 -4.23 2.96 -17.39
N VAL A 164 -4.11 3.98 -18.26
CA VAL A 164 -4.68 3.93 -19.61
C VAL A 164 -4.00 2.86 -20.47
N ALA A 165 -2.68 2.71 -20.40
CA ALA A 165 -1.97 1.67 -21.13
C ALA A 165 -2.45 0.27 -20.74
N GLU A 166 -2.64 0.03 -19.44
CA GLU A 166 -3.20 -1.23 -18.92
C GLU A 166 -4.64 -1.46 -19.38
N LEU A 167 -5.51 -0.45 -19.30
CA LEU A 167 -6.90 -0.52 -19.76
C LEU A 167 -7.01 -0.79 -21.27
N ALA A 168 -6.09 -0.25 -22.06
CA ALA A 168 -6.04 -0.49 -23.50
C ALA A 168 -5.81 -1.97 -23.85
N SER A 169 -5.10 -2.73 -23.00
CA SER A 169 -4.92 -4.18 -23.18
C SER A 169 -6.23 -4.98 -23.09
N PHE A 170 -7.25 -4.40 -22.45
CA PHE A 170 -8.62 -4.94 -22.35
C PHE A 170 -9.57 -4.34 -23.41
N GLY A 171 -9.06 -3.55 -24.36
CA GLY A 171 -9.88 -2.88 -25.39
C GLY A 171 -10.55 -1.59 -24.93
N ILE A 172 -10.22 -1.08 -23.73
CA ILE A 172 -10.78 0.17 -23.21
C ILE A 172 -9.87 1.34 -23.64
N GLU A 173 -10.23 1.98 -24.74
CA GLU A 173 -9.52 3.13 -25.27
C GLU A 173 -9.90 4.47 -24.61
N ALA A 174 -9.07 5.49 -24.83
CA ALA A 174 -9.22 6.86 -24.30
C ALA A 174 -10.62 7.47 -24.51
N ARG A 175 -11.26 7.17 -25.65
CA ARG A 175 -12.62 7.67 -25.97
C ARG A 175 -13.68 7.23 -24.96
N HIS A 176 -13.50 6.07 -24.32
CA HIS A 176 -14.38 5.50 -23.30
C HIS A 176 -14.15 6.12 -21.92
N LEU A 177 -13.00 6.77 -21.71
CA LEU A 177 -12.59 7.33 -20.43
C LEU A 177 -13.08 8.77 -20.21
N ARG A 178 -13.71 9.39 -21.23
CA ARG A 178 -14.25 10.76 -21.13
C ARG A 178 -15.29 10.91 -20.01
N SER A 179 -16.12 9.89 -19.79
CA SER A 179 -17.09 9.88 -18.70
C SER A 179 -16.41 9.82 -17.33
N PHE A 180 -15.31 9.07 -17.22
CA PHE A 180 -14.50 9.00 -16.00
C PHE A 180 -13.86 10.36 -15.69
N LYS A 181 -13.28 11.03 -16.70
CA LYS A 181 -12.75 12.40 -16.54
C LYS A 181 -13.83 13.37 -16.07
N THR A 182 -15.01 13.33 -16.70
CA THR A 182 -16.13 14.20 -16.32
C THR A 182 -16.60 13.95 -14.89
N ALA A 183 -16.61 12.69 -14.44
CA ALA A 183 -16.95 12.35 -13.06
C ALA A 183 -15.88 12.88 -12.08
N ALA A 184 -14.60 12.67 -12.39
CA ALA A 184 -13.49 13.18 -11.59
C ALA A 184 -13.53 14.72 -11.44
N ASP A 185 -13.82 15.45 -12.53
CA ASP A 185 -13.93 16.92 -12.47
C ASP A 185 -15.06 17.41 -11.57
N ARG A 186 -16.18 16.68 -11.54
CA ARG A 186 -17.28 16.97 -10.62
C ARG A 186 -16.88 16.69 -9.18
N GLU A 187 -16.16 15.61 -8.93
CA GLU A 187 -15.65 15.27 -7.59
C GLU A 187 -14.66 16.34 -7.10
N VAL A 188 -13.73 16.78 -7.94
CA VAL A 188 -12.81 17.90 -7.63
C VAL A 188 -13.60 19.17 -7.32
N GLY A 189 -14.58 19.54 -8.15
CA GLY A 189 -15.41 20.72 -7.92
C GLY A 189 -16.20 20.68 -6.61
N LEU A 190 -16.69 19.50 -6.19
CA LEU A 190 -17.34 19.33 -4.89
C LEU A 190 -16.36 19.53 -3.73
N VAL A 191 -15.15 18.98 -3.84
CA VAL A 191 -14.10 19.18 -2.83
C VAL A 191 -13.74 20.67 -2.73
N GLU A 192 -13.54 21.34 -3.87
CA GLU A 192 -13.23 22.78 -3.94
C GLU A 192 -14.31 23.64 -3.25
N GLN A 193 -15.58 23.32 -3.45
CA GLN A 193 -16.70 24.01 -2.79
C GLN A 193 -16.63 23.89 -1.26
N VAL A 194 -16.15 22.76 -0.73
CA VAL A 194 -16.04 22.54 0.72
C VAL A 194 -14.79 23.21 1.30
N ILE A 195 -13.65 23.19 0.60
CA ILE A 195 -12.40 23.76 1.12
C ILE A 195 -12.29 25.28 0.95
N THR A 196 -12.95 25.87 -0.07
CA THR A 196 -12.86 27.31 -0.37
C THR A 196 -13.23 28.20 0.83
N PRO A 197 -14.32 27.93 1.58
CA PRO A 197 -14.65 28.69 2.80
C PRO A 197 -13.58 28.56 3.90
N LEU A 198 -12.95 27.39 4.04
CA LEU A 198 -11.91 27.14 5.05
C LEU A 198 -10.65 27.96 4.76
N LEU A 199 -10.23 28.00 3.50
CA LEU A 199 -9.08 28.79 3.03
C LEU A 199 -9.28 30.31 3.19
N ARG A 200 -10.53 30.78 3.20
CA ARG A 200 -10.85 32.21 3.41
C ARG A 200 -10.79 32.65 4.88
N GLN A 201 -10.78 31.70 5.83
CA GLN A 201 -10.65 32.04 7.25
C GLN A 201 -9.23 32.55 7.55
N LYS A 202 -9.12 33.64 8.31
CA LYS A 202 -7.81 34.16 8.74
C LYS A 202 -7.29 33.34 9.93
N GLY A 203 -6.11 32.74 9.80
CA GLY A 203 -5.41 32.03 10.87
C GLY A 203 -4.29 31.15 10.33
N SER A 204 -3.25 30.92 11.12
CA SER A 204 -2.10 30.06 10.75
C SER A 204 -2.53 28.64 10.38
N ASP A 205 -3.65 28.17 10.94
CA ASP A 205 -4.10 26.78 10.84
C ASP A 205 -5.17 26.57 9.76
N ALA A 206 -5.59 27.63 9.06
CA ALA A 206 -6.65 27.54 8.04
C ALA A 206 -6.22 26.67 6.85
N GLN A 207 -4.97 26.83 6.41
CA GLN A 207 -4.37 26.05 5.33
C GLN A 207 -4.26 24.56 5.69
N ALA A 208 -3.70 24.25 6.86
CA ALA A 208 -3.53 22.87 7.32
C ALA A 208 -4.88 22.15 7.46
N ARG A 209 -5.90 22.84 7.99
CA ARG A 209 -7.27 22.29 8.09
C ARG A 209 -7.90 22.06 6.71
N ALA A 210 -7.74 22.98 5.77
CA ALA A 210 -8.24 22.80 4.42
C ALA A 210 -7.60 21.58 3.72
N GLU A 211 -6.29 21.41 3.88
CA GLU A 211 -5.56 20.25 3.34
C GLU A 211 -5.98 18.93 4.00
N GLU A 212 -6.22 18.92 5.31
CA GLU A 212 -6.74 17.75 6.02
C GLU A 212 -8.12 17.34 5.49
N VAL A 213 -9.05 18.31 5.41
CA VAL A 213 -10.40 18.09 4.88
C VAL A 213 -10.35 17.65 3.41
N GLN A 214 -9.47 18.24 2.61
CA GLN A 214 -9.27 17.84 1.21
C GLN A 214 -8.88 16.35 1.11
N ARG A 215 -7.90 15.89 1.91
CA ARG A 215 -7.47 14.48 1.88
C ARG A 215 -8.56 13.53 2.37
N GLU A 216 -9.31 13.92 3.39
CA GLU A 216 -10.43 13.11 3.90
C GLU A 216 -11.56 12.98 2.87
N LEU A 217 -11.95 14.08 2.23
CA LEU A 217 -12.97 14.06 1.18
C LEU A 217 -12.54 13.25 -0.03
N ALA A 218 -11.27 13.39 -0.46
CA ALA A 218 -10.74 12.60 -1.57
C ALA A 218 -10.80 11.09 -1.25
N SER A 219 -10.40 10.70 -0.03
CA SER A 219 -10.53 9.32 0.45
C SER A 219 -11.98 8.82 0.42
N LEU A 220 -12.93 9.62 0.92
CA LEU A 220 -14.35 9.26 0.94
C LEU A 220 -14.94 9.11 -0.46
N SER A 221 -14.58 10.01 -1.38
CA SER A 221 -15.05 9.97 -2.77
C SER A 221 -14.65 8.67 -3.46
N ILE A 222 -13.39 8.23 -3.34
CA ILE A 222 -12.97 6.99 -3.99
C ILE A 222 -13.62 5.76 -3.32
N ARG A 223 -13.75 5.74 -1.99
CA ARG A 223 -14.46 4.66 -1.28
C ARG A 223 -15.92 4.55 -1.74
N LEU A 224 -16.60 5.69 -1.90
CA LEU A 224 -17.95 5.75 -2.45
C LEU A 224 -17.99 5.23 -3.89
N HIS A 225 -17.07 5.67 -4.76
CA HIS A 225 -16.98 5.22 -6.14
C HIS A 225 -16.81 3.71 -6.24
N ALA A 226 -15.84 3.15 -5.51
CA ALA A 226 -15.59 1.71 -5.47
C ALA A 226 -16.82 0.92 -4.98
N ALA A 227 -17.50 1.41 -3.93
CA ALA A 227 -18.72 0.79 -3.42
C ALA A 227 -19.88 0.83 -4.43
N LEU A 228 -20.06 1.95 -5.16
CA LEU A 228 -21.07 2.08 -6.20
C LEU A 228 -20.81 1.14 -7.38
N VAL A 229 -19.55 1.03 -7.83
CA VAL A 229 -19.15 0.09 -8.89
C VAL A 229 -19.40 -1.35 -8.44
N ALA A 230 -18.96 -1.74 -7.24
CA ALA A 230 -19.17 -3.08 -6.70
C ALA A 230 -20.66 -3.42 -6.58
N SER A 231 -21.47 -2.49 -6.08
CA SER A 231 -22.93 -2.63 -6.01
C SER A 231 -23.57 -2.80 -7.39
N GLY A 232 -23.12 -2.03 -8.38
CA GLY A 232 -23.58 -2.15 -9.77
C GLY A 232 -23.28 -3.51 -10.39
N LEU A 233 -22.06 -4.04 -10.17
CA LEU A 233 -21.62 -5.34 -10.68
C LEU A 233 -22.34 -6.52 -10.01
N HIS A 234 -22.79 -6.38 -8.76
CA HIS A 234 -23.59 -7.39 -8.08
C HIS A 234 -25.04 -7.40 -8.56
N ARG A 235 -25.58 -6.27 -9.03
CA ARG A 235 -26.94 -6.18 -9.56
C ARG A 235 -27.10 -6.86 -10.92
N THR A 236 -26.02 -6.95 -11.69
CA THR A 236 -26.00 -7.53 -13.03
C THR A 236 -25.73 -9.04 -13.06
N LYS A 237 -25.56 -9.68 -11.89
CA LYS A 237 -25.48 -11.14 -11.72
C LYS A 237 -26.78 -11.69 -11.15
#